data_AF-A0A842N7V7-F1
#
_entry.id   AF-A0A842N7V7-F1
#
_cell.length_a   1.000
_cell.length_b   1.000
_cell.length_c   1.000
_cell.angle_alpha   90.00
_cell.angle_beta   90.00
_cell.angle_gamma   90.00
#
_symmetry.space_group_name_H-M   'P 1'
#
loop_
_entity.id
_entity.type
_entity.pdbx_description
1 polymer ?
#
loop_
_entity_poly.entity_id
_entity_poly.type
_entity_poly.pdbx_seq_one_letter_code
_entity_poly.pdbx_strand_id
1 'polypeptide(L)'
;MTSNGSIHIEIIHQGDHCASCQYMADAVEEVIPKYNDSIRFTKVEYTKSKVHARRFYDLSVSLYGEEELKKRMRCAPIPSLFIDGELIFDVIPPRDELINAIDSAFKKCGISAL
;
A
#
# COMPACT_ATOMS: atom_id res chain seq x y z
N MET A 1 20.91 1.16 -10.75
CA MET A 1 20.34 -0.05 -10.13
C MET A 1 19.05 -0.33 -10.87
N THR A 2 19.05 -1.32 -11.75
CA THR A 2 17.88 -1.72 -12.54
C THR A 2 16.92 -2.45 -11.61
N SER A 3 15.81 -1.81 -11.24
CA SER A 3 14.75 -2.45 -10.47
C SER A 3 14.20 -3.63 -11.29
N ASN A 4 14.11 -4.81 -10.68
CA ASN A 4 13.26 -5.88 -11.19
C ASN A 4 11.88 -5.28 -11.48
N GLY A 5 11.31 -5.59 -12.63
CA GLY A 5 10.12 -4.94 -13.20
C GLY A 5 8.80 -5.24 -12.48
N SER A 6 8.77 -5.07 -11.15
CA SER A 6 7.56 -5.17 -10.34
C SER A 6 7.47 -4.03 -9.33
N ILE A 7 6.25 -3.57 -9.09
CA ILE A 7 5.91 -2.61 -8.05
C ILE A 7 5.40 -3.36 -6.81
N HIS A 8 5.53 -2.75 -5.63
CA HIS A 8 4.99 -3.28 -4.37
C HIS A 8 3.77 -2.46 -3.93
N ILE A 9 2.60 -3.10 -3.94
CA ILE A 9 1.38 -2.56 -3.36
C ILE A 9 1.24 -3.08 -1.93
N GLU A 10 1.07 -2.16 -0.99
CA GLU A 10 0.87 -2.46 0.42
C GLU A 10 -0.42 -1.82 0.90
N ILE A 11 -1.23 -2.55 1.67
CA ILE A 11 -2.35 -1.95 2.42
C ILE A 11 -2.13 -2.09 3.91
N ILE A 12 -2.44 -1.05 4.69
CA ILE A 12 -2.48 -1.17 6.15
C ILE A 12 -3.76 -1.90 6.54
N HIS A 13 -3.62 -3.07 7.16
CA HIS A 13 -4.72 -3.97 7.45
C HIS A 13 -4.76 -4.28 8.95
N GLN A 14 -5.81 -3.87 9.66
CA GLN A 14 -5.91 -4.07 11.11
C GLN A 14 -6.34 -5.50 11.50
N GLY A 15 -6.76 -6.30 10.52
CA GLY A 15 -7.21 -7.68 10.68
C GLY A 15 -8.67 -7.85 10.27
N ASP A 16 -9.17 -9.08 10.38
CA ASP A 16 -10.45 -9.52 9.80
C ASP A 16 -11.69 -8.80 10.38
N HIS A 17 -11.54 -8.14 11.52
CA HIS A 17 -12.59 -7.32 12.13
C HIS A 17 -12.76 -5.93 11.47
N CYS A 18 -11.80 -5.50 10.65
CA CYS A 18 -11.82 -4.22 9.95
C CYS A 18 -12.46 -4.38 8.57
N ALA A 19 -13.78 -4.20 8.48
CA ALA A 19 -14.51 -4.33 7.22
C ALA A 19 -13.98 -3.39 6.11
N SER A 20 -13.64 -2.15 6.45
CA SER A 20 -13.04 -1.20 5.50
C SER A 20 -11.67 -1.67 5.00
N CYS A 21 -10.87 -2.32 5.84
CA CYS A 21 -9.59 -2.89 5.43
C CYS A 21 -9.79 -4.04 4.45
N GLN A 22 -10.80 -4.87 4.66
CA GLN A 22 -11.16 -5.93 3.72
C GLN A 22 -11.63 -5.35 2.39
N TYR A 23 -12.50 -4.33 2.39
CA TYR A 23 -12.94 -3.69 1.14
C TYR A 23 -11.81 -3.00 0.36
N MET A 24 -10.84 -2.41 1.05
CA MET A 24 -9.62 -1.89 0.39
C MET A 24 -8.82 -3.04 -0.25
N ALA A 25 -8.70 -4.18 0.44
CA ALA A 25 -8.03 -5.35 -0.10
C ALA A 25 -8.74 -5.90 -1.35
N ASP A 26 -10.07 -6.04 -1.28
CA ASP A 26 -10.90 -6.55 -2.36
C ASP A 26 -10.76 -5.66 -3.61
N ALA A 27 -10.74 -4.32 -3.43
CA ALA A 27 -10.54 -3.38 -4.53
C ALA A 27 -9.19 -3.56 -5.23
N VAL A 28 -8.12 -3.87 -4.47
CA VAL A 28 -6.80 -4.18 -5.04
C VAL A 28 -6.81 -5.54 -5.73
N GLU A 29 -7.33 -6.57 -5.05
CA GLU A 29 -7.39 -7.94 -5.57
C GLU A 29 -8.23 -8.05 -6.86
N GLU A 30 -9.22 -7.19 -7.06
CA GLU A 30 -9.98 -7.10 -8.32
C GLU A 30 -9.12 -6.56 -9.49
N VAL A 31 -8.19 -5.65 -9.21
CA VAL A 31 -7.43 -4.90 -10.24
C VAL A 31 -6.10 -5.57 -10.58
N ILE A 32 -5.38 -6.11 -9.59
CA ILE A 32 -4.03 -6.67 -9.80
C ILE A 32 -3.93 -7.78 -10.87
N PRO A 33 -4.96 -8.61 -11.16
CA PRO A 33 -4.86 -9.60 -12.23
C PRO A 33 -4.59 -9.00 -13.62
N LYS A 34 -4.91 -7.71 -13.84
CA LYS A 34 -4.58 -6.99 -15.08
C LYS A 34 -3.05 -6.89 -15.32
N TYR A 35 -2.25 -6.99 -14.27
CA TYR A 35 -0.82 -6.68 -14.29
C TYR A 35 0.09 -7.92 -14.16
N ASN A 36 -0.47 -9.13 -14.27
CA ASN A 36 0.26 -10.40 -14.16
C ASN A 36 1.17 -10.43 -12.91
N ASP A 37 2.38 -10.98 -13.04
CA ASP A 37 3.37 -11.11 -11.95
C ASP A 37 4.16 -9.82 -11.68
N SER A 38 3.77 -8.69 -12.28
CA SER A 38 4.46 -7.40 -12.11
C SER A 38 4.04 -6.64 -10.85
N ILE A 39 3.21 -7.23 -9.99
CA ILE A 39 2.80 -6.64 -8.70
C ILE A 39 3.08 -7.63 -7.57
N ARG A 40 3.84 -7.17 -6.57
CA ARG A 40 3.82 -7.79 -5.24
C ARG A 40 2.73 -7.11 -4.43
N PHE A 41 1.76 -7.86 -3.91
CA PHE A 41 0.72 -7.33 -3.02
C PHE A 41 0.94 -7.82 -1.58
N THR A 42 0.79 -6.94 -0.59
CA THR A 42 0.95 -7.28 0.83
C THR A 42 -0.09 -6.59 1.70
N LYS A 43 -0.82 -7.38 2.49
CA LYS A 43 -1.64 -6.87 3.61
C LYS A 43 -0.72 -6.71 4.83
N VAL A 44 -0.42 -5.47 5.20
CA VAL A 44 0.43 -5.14 6.35
C VAL A 44 -0.39 -5.31 7.63
N GLU A 45 -0.53 -6.57 8.06
CA GLU A 45 -1.21 -6.97 9.31
C GLU A 45 -0.36 -6.69 10.56
N TYR A 46 -0.30 -5.41 10.93
CA TYR A 46 0.59 -4.94 12.01
C TYR A 46 0.20 -5.43 13.41
N THR A 47 -1.03 -5.93 13.59
CA THR A 47 -1.55 -6.43 14.88
C THR A 47 -1.12 -7.87 15.18
N LYS A 48 -0.77 -8.66 14.16
CA LYS A 48 -0.43 -10.09 14.28
C LYS A 48 1.05 -10.41 14.01
N SER A 49 1.75 -9.55 13.28
CA SER A 49 3.13 -9.79 12.83
C SER A 49 4.10 -8.70 13.29
N LYS A 50 5.21 -9.07 13.95
CA LYS A 50 6.27 -8.12 14.32
C LYS A 50 6.93 -7.46 13.10
N VAL A 51 7.04 -8.20 12.00
CA VAL A 51 7.58 -7.67 10.74
C VAL A 51 6.63 -6.62 10.15
N HIS A 52 5.32 -6.90 10.17
CA HIS A 52 4.33 -5.92 9.69
C HIS A 52 4.18 -4.74 10.64
N ALA A 53 4.29 -4.95 11.95
CA ALA A 53 4.35 -3.87 12.93
C ALA A 53 5.53 -2.93 12.66
N ARG A 54 6.70 -3.50 12.32
CA ARG A 54 7.85 -2.71 11.91
C ARG A 54 7.59 -1.96 10.59
N ARG A 55 7.02 -2.62 9.59
CA ARG A 55 6.72 -1.97 8.31
C ARG A 55 5.70 -0.83 8.46
N PHE A 56 4.65 -1.01 9.25
CA PHE A 56 3.69 0.03 9.59
C PHE A 56 4.34 1.23 10.29
N TYR A 57 5.28 0.97 11.21
CA TYR A 57 6.09 2.03 11.82
C TYR A 57 6.92 2.78 10.77
N ASP A 58 7.65 2.07 9.91
CA ASP A 58 8.51 2.68 8.89
C ASP A 58 7.70 3.53 7.90
N LEU A 59 6.52 3.07 7.47
CA LEU A 59 5.59 3.83 6.62
C LEU A 59 5.06 5.09 7.33
N SER A 60 4.70 4.95 8.61
CA SER A 60 4.23 6.08 9.43
C SER A 60 5.32 7.14 9.62
N VAL A 61 6.57 6.72 9.86
CA VAL A 61 7.73 7.62 9.96
C VAL A 61 8.00 8.30 8.62
N SER A 62 7.87 7.59 7.49
CA SER A 62 8.03 8.17 6.16
C SER A 62 7.04 9.32 5.92
N LEU A 63 5.79 9.18 6.38
CA LEU A 63 4.74 10.18 6.18
C LEU A 63 4.87 11.42 7.07
N TYR A 64 5.21 11.22 8.34
CA TYR A 64 5.07 12.28 9.35
C TYR A 64 6.36 12.60 10.11
N GLY A 65 7.39 11.79 9.93
CA GLY A 65 8.60 11.83 10.75
C GLY A 65 8.42 11.11 12.09
N GLU A 66 9.55 10.70 12.66
CA GLU A 66 9.59 9.90 13.89
C GLU A 66 9.03 10.64 15.11
N GLU A 67 9.22 11.95 15.17
CA GLU A 67 8.74 12.79 16.28
C GLU A 67 7.22 12.87 16.33
N GLU A 68 6.56 13.06 15.20
CA GLU A 68 5.10 13.11 15.11
C GLU A 68 4.48 11.76 15.51
N LEU A 69 5.09 10.66 15.09
CA LEU A 69 4.68 9.32 15.49
C LEU A 69 4.82 9.12 17.00
N LYS A 70 6.01 9.37 17.57
CA LYS A 70 6.28 9.08 18.99
C LYS A 70 5.53 9.99 19.96
N LYS A 71 5.42 11.29 19.64
CA LYS A 71 4.83 12.29 20.55
C LYS A 71 3.33 12.45 20.39
N ARG A 72 2.82 12.27 19.16
CA ARG A 72 1.40 12.53 18.83
C ARG A 72 0.66 11.29 18.36
N MET A 73 1.32 10.14 18.31
CA MET A 73 0.75 8.88 17.78
C MET A 73 0.21 9.06 16.36
N ARG A 74 0.84 9.93 15.57
CA ARG A 74 0.44 10.18 14.19
C ARG A 74 0.98 9.07 13.30
N CYS A 75 0.14 8.08 13.04
CA CYS A 75 0.46 6.90 12.25
C CYS A 75 -0.16 6.95 10.85
N ALA A 76 0.29 6.06 9.95
CA ALA A 76 -0.35 5.86 8.65
C ALA A 76 -1.86 5.55 8.83
N PRO A 77 -2.73 6.09 7.96
CA PRO A 77 -4.18 5.87 8.06
C PRO A 77 -4.56 4.39 7.94
N ILE A 78 -5.71 4.01 8.50
CA ILE A 78 -6.21 2.64 8.47
C ILE A 78 -7.65 2.63 7.91
N PRO A 79 -7.92 1.91 6.80
CA PRO A 79 -6.92 1.40 5.85
C PRO A 79 -6.24 2.55 5.09
N SER A 80 -5.08 2.26 4.52
CA SER A 80 -4.44 3.09 3.49
C SER A 80 -3.67 2.20 2.53
N LEU A 81 -3.48 2.69 1.30
CA LEU A 81 -2.79 2.00 0.22
C LEU A 81 -1.51 2.75 -0.13
N PHE A 82 -0.41 2.01 -0.16
CA PHE A 82 0.90 2.48 -0.59
C PHE A 82 1.34 1.77 -1.86
N ILE A 83 2.04 2.49 -2.72
CA ILE A 83 2.78 1.92 -3.85
C ILE A 83 4.25 2.29 -3.67
N ASP A 84 5.11 1.29 -3.58
CA ASP A 84 6.56 1.43 -3.35
C ASP A 84 6.90 2.34 -2.15
N GLY A 85 6.06 2.30 -1.11
CA GLY A 85 6.20 3.09 0.11
C GLY A 85 5.68 4.53 0.03
N GLU A 86 5.15 4.97 -1.11
CA GLU A 86 4.42 6.25 -1.24
C GLU A 86 2.94 6.04 -0.91
N LEU A 87 2.35 6.88 -0.02
CA LEU A 87 0.91 6.86 0.25
C LEU A 87 0.16 7.36 -0.97
N ILE A 88 -0.72 6.53 -1.53
CA ILE A 88 -1.52 6.85 -2.71
C ILE A 88 -2.97 7.15 -2.31
N PHE A 89 -3.53 6.32 -1.42
CA PHE A 89 -4.92 6.47 -0.98
C PHE A 89 -5.06 6.23 0.53
N ASP A 90 -5.84 7.08 1.20
CA ASP A 90 -6.28 6.92 2.59
C ASP A 90 -7.78 6.62 2.71
N VAL A 91 -8.44 6.45 1.57
CA VAL A 91 -9.83 6.01 1.39
C VAL A 91 -9.88 4.97 0.28
N ILE A 92 -10.90 4.09 0.28
CA ILE A 92 -11.03 3.06 -0.76
C ILE A 92 -11.20 3.75 -2.12
N PRO A 93 -10.26 3.58 -3.07
CA PRO A 93 -10.32 4.30 -4.34
C PRO A 93 -11.38 3.71 -5.26
N PRO A 94 -11.98 4.53 -6.14
CA PRO A 94 -12.64 4.04 -7.34
C PRO A 94 -11.68 3.18 -8.18
N ARG A 95 -12.24 2.20 -8.88
CA ARG A 95 -11.47 1.22 -9.67
C ARG A 95 -10.58 1.87 -10.73
N ASP A 96 -11.08 2.88 -11.42
CA ASP A 96 -10.35 3.62 -12.45
C ASP A 96 -9.20 4.46 -11.88
N GLU A 97 -9.41 5.09 -10.72
CA GLU A 97 -8.34 5.80 -10.01
C GLU A 97 -7.21 4.85 -9.57
N LEU A 98 -7.57 3.67 -9.06
CA LEU A 98 -6.59 2.64 -8.68
C LEU A 98 -5.78 2.17 -9.90
N ILE A 99 -6.43 1.89 -11.03
CA ILE A 99 -5.76 1.54 -12.29
C ILE A 99 -4.80 2.65 -12.72
N ASN A 100 -5.26 3.91 -12.69
CA ASN A 100 -4.44 5.05 -13.09
C ASN A 100 -3.21 5.23 -12.19
N ALA A 101 -3.35 4.99 -10.88
CA ALA A 101 -2.23 5.05 -9.93
C ALA A 101 -1.20 3.94 -10.21
N ILE A 102 -1.66 2.72 -10.47
CA ILE A 102 -0.80 1.57 -10.82
C ILE A 102 -0.07 1.83 -12.15
N ASP A 103 -0.79 2.25 -13.19
CA ASP A 103 -0.21 2.59 -14.50
C ASP A 103 0.85 3.70 -14.38
N SER A 104 0.60 4.68 -13.51
CA SER A 104 1.55 5.77 -13.22
C SER A 104 2.81 5.26 -12.52
N ALA A 105 2.67 4.33 -11.57
CA ALA A 105 3.80 3.70 -10.91
C ALA A 105 4.66 2.89 -11.89
N PHE A 106 4.03 2.08 -12.76
CA PHE A 106 4.75 1.35 -13.81
C PHE A 106 5.54 2.28 -14.74
N LYS A 107 4.94 3.40 -15.17
CA LYS A 107 5.62 4.43 -15.98
C LYS A 107 6.82 5.02 -15.25
N LYS A 108 6.71 5.35 -13.95
CA LYS A 108 7.83 5.85 -13.13
C LYS A 108 8.98 4.83 -13.05
N CYS A 109 8.66 3.54 -12.99
CA CYS A 109 9.65 2.46 -12.93
C CYS A 109 10.23 2.05 -14.30
N GLY A 110 9.78 2.67 -15.41
CA GLY A 110 10.22 2.30 -16.77
C GLY A 110 9.67 0.95 -17.24
N ILE A 111 8.58 0.47 -16.62
CA ILE A 111 7.88 -0.75 -17.00
C ILE A 111 6.76 -0.36 -17.96
N SER A 112 6.71 -0.99 -19.14
CA SER A 112 5.57 -0.79 -20.04
C SER A 112 4.34 -1.45 -19.44
N ALA A 113 3.35 -0.67 -19.04
CA ALA A 113 2.01 -1.19 -18.80
C ALA A 113 1.49 -1.79 -20.11
N LEU A 114 0.88 -2.99 -20.04
CA LEU A 114 0.30 -3.69 -21.19
C LEU A 114 -0.95 -2.98 -21.71
#